data_AF-A0A7C2Q4Z6-F1
#
_entry.id   AF-A0A7C2Q4Z6-F1
#
_cell.length_a   1.000
_cell.length_b   1.000
_cell.length_c   1.000
_cell.angle_alpha   90.00
_cell.angle_beta   90.00
_cell.angle_gamma   90.00
#
_symmetry.space_group_name_H-M   'P 1'
#
loop_
_entity.id
_entity.type
_entity.pdbx_description
1 polymer ?
#
loop_
_entity_poly.entity_id
_entity_poly.type
_entity_poly.pdbx_seq_one_letter_code
_entity_poly.pdbx_strand_id
1 'polypeptide(L)'
;MAENIRNRLKELEEEFSKVFRAVNEELKRVEAGEAGAQALESIRDQLHALRRRLLAARLEMRAMLREARLKLEENVVDELEEEVDEFFDKWSDALEGFLEDLREVARELSRARARDFELEDLSRVVEASLQQTARGLELALSKLREALEKGFAGPSYVVSSVRLPQRDLEVVDALVEAGVFRSRSEAVAFFAHKGIEASKPLFEEALAKLEELRKARERLGEELRKALGGEQAG
;
A
#
# COMPACT_ATOMS: atom_id res chain seq x y z
N MET A 1 24.34 11.93 -3.04
CA MET A 1 24.52 10.66 -2.31
C MET A 1 23.31 10.34 -1.44
N ALA A 2 22.90 11.26 -0.55
CA ALA A 2 21.60 11.19 0.14
C ALA A 2 20.43 10.92 -0.80
N GLU A 3 20.35 11.68 -1.89
CA GLU A 3 19.30 11.51 -2.90
C GLU A 3 19.34 10.16 -3.63
N ASN A 4 20.54 9.57 -3.82
CA ASN A 4 20.66 8.23 -4.40
C ASN A 4 20.09 7.16 -3.46
N ILE A 5 20.35 7.29 -2.16
CA ILE A 5 19.81 6.39 -1.12
C ILE A 5 18.28 6.49 -1.10
N ARG A 6 17.73 7.70 -1.09
CA ARG A 6 16.27 7.91 -1.14
C ARG A 6 15.63 7.40 -2.43
N ASN A 7 16.27 7.60 -3.58
CA ASN A 7 15.80 7.04 -4.85
C ASN A 7 15.83 5.51 -4.83
N ARG A 8 16.87 4.92 -4.23
CA ARG A 8 16.94 3.47 -4.07
C ARG A 8 15.83 2.93 -3.17
N LEU A 9 15.48 3.62 -2.08
CA LEU A 9 14.32 3.26 -1.25
C LEU A 9 13.02 3.24 -2.06
N LYS A 10 12.79 4.27 -2.90
CA LYS A 10 11.61 4.33 -3.78
C LYS A 10 11.57 3.18 -4.78
N GLU A 11 12.71 2.86 -5.41
CA GLU A 11 12.79 1.71 -6.32
C GLU A 11 12.45 0.38 -5.62
N LEU A 12 12.98 0.19 -4.41
CA LEU A 12 12.69 -1.00 -3.59
C LEU A 12 11.22 -1.05 -3.21
N GLU A 13 10.63 0.09 -2.84
CA GLU A 13 9.20 0.19 -2.53
C GLU A 13 8.34 -0.23 -3.72
N GLU A 14 8.65 0.24 -4.92
CA GLU A 14 7.96 -0.14 -6.14
C GLU A 14 8.14 -1.63 -6.48
N GLU A 15 9.36 -2.16 -6.32
CA GLU A 15 9.69 -3.57 -6.53
C GLU A 15 8.84 -4.46 -5.62
N PHE A 16 8.82 -4.16 -4.32
CA PHE A 16 8.10 -4.96 -3.33
C PHE A 16 6.58 -4.84 -3.51
N SER A 17 6.10 -3.63 -3.80
CA SER A 17 4.67 -3.38 -4.07
C SER A 17 4.16 -4.11 -5.32
N LYS A 18 5.01 -4.40 -6.31
CA LYS A 18 4.64 -5.23 -7.47
C LYS A 18 4.41 -6.68 -7.07
N VAL A 19 5.28 -7.24 -6.23
CA VAL A 19 5.12 -8.60 -5.71
C VAL A 19 3.82 -8.72 -4.91
N PHE A 20 3.54 -7.74 -4.05
CA PHE A 20 2.30 -7.72 -3.28
C PHE A 20 1.04 -7.62 -4.13
N ARG A 21 1.07 -6.85 -5.23
CA ARG A 21 -0.03 -6.83 -6.19
C ARG A 21 -0.26 -8.19 -6.85
N ALA A 22 0.82 -8.89 -7.23
CA ALA A 22 0.72 -10.23 -7.80
C ALA A 22 0.13 -11.23 -6.80
N VAL A 23 0.63 -11.22 -5.55
CA VAL A 23 0.12 -12.04 -4.46
C VAL A 23 -1.37 -11.77 -4.20
N ASN A 24 -1.79 -10.51 -4.16
CA ASN A 24 -3.18 -10.13 -3.94
C ASN A 24 -4.12 -10.63 -5.06
N GLU A 25 -3.69 -10.55 -6.32
CA GLU A 25 -4.49 -11.10 -7.44
C GLU A 25 -4.56 -12.63 -7.40
N GLU A 26 -3.47 -13.31 -7.03
CA GLU A 26 -3.45 -14.76 -6.88
C GLU A 26 -4.36 -15.21 -5.73
N LEU A 27 -4.41 -14.45 -4.64
CA LEU A 27 -5.27 -14.71 -3.48
C LEU A 27 -6.75 -14.52 -3.79
N LYS A 28 -7.12 -13.47 -4.54
CA LYS A 28 -8.52 -13.30 -5.00
C LYS A 28 -9.02 -14.50 -5.81
N ARG A 29 -8.14 -15.14 -6.59
CA ARG A 29 -8.50 -16.36 -7.33
C ARG A 29 -8.71 -17.55 -6.41
N VAL A 30 -7.97 -17.62 -5.30
CA VAL A 30 -8.22 -18.62 -4.24
C VAL A 30 -9.57 -18.35 -3.55
N GLU A 31 -9.88 -17.10 -3.22
CA GLU A 31 -11.18 -16.71 -2.64
C GLU A 31 -12.36 -17.02 -3.57
N ALA A 32 -12.19 -16.81 -4.88
CA ALA A 32 -13.19 -17.14 -5.89
C ALA A 32 -13.35 -18.66 -6.14
N GLY A 33 -12.55 -19.50 -5.47
CA GLY A 33 -12.54 -20.95 -5.68
C GLY A 33 -11.93 -21.39 -7.01
N GLU A 34 -11.31 -20.48 -7.76
CA GLU A 34 -10.65 -20.74 -9.04
C GLU A 34 -9.25 -21.34 -8.87
N ALA A 35 -8.69 -21.23 -7.67
CA ALA A 35 -7.36 -21.70 -7.32
C ALA A 35 -7.38 -22.42 -5.96
N GLY A 36 -6.57 -23.47 -5.83
CA GLY A 36 -6.53 -24.33 -4.64
C GLY A 36 -5.26 -24.17 -3.81
N ALA A 37 -4.96 -25.19 -3.01
CA ALA A 37 -3.79 -25.23 -2.13
C ALA A 37 -2.45 -24.96 -2.84
N GLN A 38 -2.32 -25.29 -4.13
CA GLN A 38 -1.12 -25.03 -4.92
C GLN A 38 -0.85 -23.52 -5.13
N ALA A 39 -1.89 -22.70 -5.22
CA ALA A 39 -1.73 -21.25 -5.32
C ALA A 39 -1.25 -20.66 -3.99
N LEU A 40 -1.79 -21.14 -2.86
CA LEU A 40 -1.31 -20.73 -1.52
C LEU A 40 0.16 -21.11 -1.29
N GLU A 41 0.59 -22.26 -1.81
CA GLU A 41 2.00 -22.66 -1.80
C GLU A 41 2.87 -21.74 -2.68
N SER A 42 2.41 -21.39 -3.88
CA SER A 42 3.11 -20.44 -4.74
C SER A 42 3.25 -19.06 -4.09
N ILE A 43 2.17 -18.54 -3.50
CA ILE A 43 2.15 -17.28 -2.76
C ILE A 43 3.14 -17.30 -1.61
N ARG A 44 3.15 -18.36 -0.80
CA ARG A 44 4.11 -18.53 0.30
C ARG A 44 5.55 -18.47 -0.22
N ASP A 45 5.85 -19.14 -1.32
CA ASP A 45 7.19 -19.18 -1.89
C ASP A 45 7.62 -17.81 -2.45
N GLN A 46 6.69 -17.08 -3.09
CA GLN A 46 6.91 -15.69 -3.54
C GLN A 46 7.23 -14.76 -2.36
N LEU A 47 6.50 -14.86 -1.26
CA LEU A 47 6.72 -14.05 -0.05
C LEU A 47 8.05 -14.39 0.63
N HIS A 48 8.43 -15.67 0.67
CA HIS A 48 9.76 -16.06 1.14
C HIS A 48 10.88 -15.53 0.24
N ALA A 49 10.68 -15.48 -1.08
CA ALA A 49 11.62 -14.85 -1.99
C ALA A 49 11.72 -13.35 -1.74
N LEU A 50 10.59 -12.68 -1.53
CA LEU A 50 10.55 -11.26 -1.17
C LEU A 50 11.27 -10.98 0.15
N ARG A 51 11.07 -11.81 1.19
CA ARG A 51 11.82 -11.70 2.46
C ARG A 51 13.33 -11.79 2.25
N ARG A 52 13.81 -12.75 1.44
CA ARG A 52 15.24 -12.87 1.12
C ARG A 52 15.75 -11.62 0.40
N ARG A 53 14.97 -11.10 -0.55
CA ARG A 53 15.30 -9.88 -1.29
C ARG A 53 15.35 -8.65 -0.37
N LEU A 54 14.41 -8.52 0.57
CA LEU A 54 14.36 -7.46 1.57
C LEU A 54 15.63 -7.45 2.43
N LEU A 55 16.04 -8.63 2.93
CA LEU A 55 17.28 -8.76 3.70
C LEU A 55 18.52 -8.38 2.88
N ALA A 56 18.58 -8.81 1.62
CA ALA A 56 19.69 -8.45 0.72
C ALA A 56 19.72 -6.93 0.45
N ALA A 57 18.56 -6.31 0.22
CA ALA A 57 18.42 -4.87 0.06
C ALA A 57 18.87 -4.11 1.31
N ARG A 58 18.54 -4.60 2.52
CA ARG A 58 19.00 -3.97 3.77
C ARG A 58 20.52 -3.93 3.87
N LEU A 59 21.18 -5.02 3.49
CA LEU A 59 22.65 -5.08 3.49
C LEU A 59 23.26 -4.13 2.45
N GLU A 60 22.65 -4.04 1.27
CA GLU A 60 23.02 -3.10 0.21
C GLU A 60 22.91 -1.64 0.70
N MET A 61 21.78 -1.28 1.31
CA MET A 61 21.53 0.07 1.83
C MET A 61 22.46 0.44 2.97
N ARG A 62 22.74 -0.50 3.89
CA ARG A 62 23.77 -0.32 4.94
C ARG A 62 25.17 -0.12 4.37
N ALA A 63 25.50 -0.71 3.21
CA ALA A 63 26.76 -0.42 2.54
C ALA A 63 26.79 1.02 1.98
N MET A 64 25.68 1.47 1.37
CA MET A 64 25.57 2.85 0.87
C MET A 64 25.63 3.89 1.99
N LEU A 65 24.97 3.64 3.13
CA LEU A 65 25.00 4.51 4.32
C LEU A 65 26.41 4.63 4.90
N ARG A 66 27.14 3.51 4.99
CA ARG A 66 28.56 3.52 5.41
C ARG A 66 29.43 4.37 4.49
N GLU A 67 29.21 4.29 3.18
CA GLU A 67 29.93 5.14 2.23
C GLU A 67 29.50 6.61 2.35
N ALA A 68 28.21 6.88 2.60
CA ALA A 68 27.67 8.21 2.79
C ALA A 68 28.25 8.91 4.02
N ARG A 69 28.51 8.15 5.10
CA ARG A 69 29.14 8.64 6.33
C ARG A 69 30.55 9.21 6.13
N LEU A 70 31.22 8.85 5.04
CA LEU A 70 32.54 9.39 4.68
C LEU A 70 32.47 10.72 3.92
N LYS A 71 31.30 11.08 3.38
CA LYS A 71 31.15 12.17 2.40
C LYS A 71 30.09 13.21 2.80
N LEU A 72 29.22 12.89 3.74
CA LEU A 72 28.13 13.75 4.20
C LEU A 72 28.30 14.12 5.68
N GLU A 73 27.57 15.14 6.11
CA GLU A 73 27.48 15.54 7.52
C GLU A 73 26.77 14.45 8.33
N GLU A 74 27.18 14.28 9.60
CA GLU A 74 26.72 13.20 10.47
C GLU A 74 25.20 13.20 10.67
N ASN A 75 24.61 14.37 10.94
CA ASN A 75 23.15 14.53 11.09
C ASN A 75 22.37 14.10 9.84
N VAL A 76 22.90 14.36 8.64
CA VAL A 76 22.25 13.95 7.38
C VAL A 76 22.32 12.44 7.22
N VAL A 77 23.41 11.81 7.67
CA VAL A 77 23.55 10.35 7.62
C VAL A 77 22.66 9.68 8.65
N ASP A 78 22.57 10.22 9.87
CA ASP A 78 21.71 9.71 10.92
C ASP A 78 20.23 9.74 10.48
N GLU A 79 19.76 10.85 9.91
CA GLU A 79 18.42 10.94 9.31
C GLU A 79 18.19 9.88 8.23
N LEU A 80 19.17 9.63 7.37
CA LEU A 80 19.08 8.60 6.34
C LEU A 80 19.11 7.18 6.90
N GLU A 81 19.89 6.93 7.96
CA GLU A 81 19.92 5.64 8.66
C GLU A 81 18.55 5.35 9.28
N GLU A 82 17.92 6.35 9.91
CA GLU A 82 16.56 6.26 10.43
C GLU A 82 15.54 5.98 9.31
N GLU A 83 15.55 6.75 8.21
CA GLU A 83 14.67 6.54 7.05
C GLU A 83 14.80 5.10 6.49
N VAL A 84 16.04 4.60 6.41
CA VAL A 84 16.33 3.26 5.90
C VAL A 84 15.86 2.17 6.86
N ASP A 85 16.18 2.29 8.15
CA ASP A 85 15.81 1.28 9.13
C ASP A 85 14.28 1.23 9.32
N GLU A 86 13.59 2.38 9.39
CA GLU A 86 12.12 2.44 9.42
C GLU A 86 11.50 1.76 8.20
N PHE A 87 12.04 1.99 7.00
CA PHE A 87 11.57 1.32 5.79
C PHE A 87 11.67 -0.21 5.89
N PHE A 88 12.83 -0.73 6.30
CA PHE A 88 13.07 -2.17 6.33
C PHE A 88 12.32 -2.88 7.46
N ASP A 89 12.25 -2.28 8.64
CA ASP A 89 11.53 -2.84 9.78
C ASP A 89 10.04 -2.96 9.42
N LYS A 90 9.46 -1.91 8.83
CA LYS A 90 8.07 -1.91 8.41
C LYS A 90 7.75 -2.98 7.36
N TRP A 91 8.60 -3.14 6.34
CA TRP A 91 8.42 -4.21 5.35
C TRP A 91 8.59 -5.60 5.97
N SER A 92 9.54 -5.75 6.90
CA SER A 92 9.81 -7.02 7.56
C SER A 92 8.61 -7.44 8.42
N ASP A 93 8.08 -6.53 9.22
CA ASP A 93 6.94 -6.78 10.10
C ASP A 93 5.67 -7.11 9.30
N ALA A 94 5.40 -6.36 8.23
CA ALA A 94 4.26 -6.62 7.36
C ALA A 94 4.36 -8.01 6.68
N LEU A 95 5.56 -8.37 6.21
CA LEU A 95 5.79 -9.68 5.58
C LEU A 95 5.69 -10.83 6.58
N GLU A 96 6.22 -10.65 7.79
CA GLU A 96 6.22 -11.67 8.82
C GLU A 96 4.79 -11.94 9.32
N GLY A 97 4.04 -10.89 9.63
CA GLY A 97 2.63 -11.01 10.03
C GLY A 97 1.80 -11.70 8.93
N PHE A 98 2.00 -11.32 7.67
CA PHE A 98 1.26 -11.95 6.58
C PHE A 98 1.64 -13.41 6.33
N LEU A 99 2.92 -13.76 6.44
CA LEU A 99 3.37 -15.15 6.35
C LEU A 99 2.82 -16.01 7.49
N GLU A 100 2.63 -15.44 8.67
CA GLU A 100 2.01 -16.11 9.82
C GLU A 100 0.52 -16.35 9.57
N ASP A 101 -0.23 -15.31 9.17
CA ASP A 101 -1.65 -15.43 8.84
C ASP A 101 -1.88 -16.46 7.72
N LEU A 102 -1.07 -16.44 6.64
CA LEU A 102 -1.16 -17.43 5.56
C LEU A 102 -0.88 -18.86 6.04
N ARG A 103 0.06 -19.02 6.97
CA ARG A 103 0.36 -20.33 7.56
C ARG A 103 -0.82 -20.84 8.38
N GLU A 104 -1.53 -19.97 9.08
CA GLU A 104 -2.75 -20.32 9.81
C GLU A 104 -3.84 -20.80 8.83
N VAL A 105 -4.12 -20.02 7.79
CA VAL A 105 -5.09 -20.41 6.74
C VAL A 105 -4.73 -21.76 6.09
N ALA A 106 -3.46 -21.97 5.74
CA ALA A 106 -3.01 -23.23 5.15
C ALA A 106 -3.15 -24.43 6.11
N ARG A 107 -2.97 -24.24 7.42
CA ARG A 107 -3.19 -25.27 8.44
C ARG A 107 -4.67 -25.60 8.59
N GLU A 108 -5.55 -24.61 8.58
CA GLU A 108 -7.00 -24.81 8.64
C GLU A 108 -7.49 -25.62 7.44
N LEU A 109 -7.05 -25.26 6.24
CA LEU A 109 -7.32 -26.02 5.02
C LEU A 109 -6.84 -27.47 5.10
N SER A 110 -5.64 -27.69 5.62
CA SER A 110 -5.09 -29.05 5.78
C SER A 110 -5.90 -29.89 6.77
N ARG A 111 -6.40 -29.28 7.86
CA ARG A 111 -7.24 -29.95 8.86
C ARG A 111 -8.64 -30.26 8.35
N ALA A 112 -9.24 -29.35 7.59
CA ALA A 112 -10.53 -29.59 6.94
C ALA A 112 -10.45 -30.77 5.97
N ARG A 113 -9.43 -30.76 5.10
CA ARG A 113 -9.16 -31.86 4.17
C ARG A 113 -8.90 -33.21 4.84
N ALA A 114 -8.32 -33.21 6.05
CA ALA A 114 -8.12 -34.43 6.84
C ALA A 114 -9.43 -34.96 7.45
N ARG A 115 -10.40 -34.09 7.78
CA ARG A 115 -11.74 -34.48 8.25
C ARG A 115 -12.65 -34.97 7.11
N ASP A 116 -12.41 -34.51 5.88
CA ASP A 116 -13.16 -34.91 4.68
C ASP A 116 -13.01 -36.41 4.32
N PHE A 117 -12.03 -37.13 4.89
CA PHE A 117 -11.88 -38.57 4.65
C PHE A 117 -12.85 -39.45 5.47
N GLU A 118 -13.62 -38.90 6.42
CA GLU A 118 -14.47 -39.70 7.33
C GLU A 118 -15.99 -39.56 7.11
N LEU A 119 -16.51 -38.68 6.25
CA LEU A 119 -17.96 -38.41 6.17
C LEU A 119 -18.56 -38.43 4.75
N GLU A 120 -19.65 -39.18 4.61
CA GLU A 120 -20.35 -39.57 3.38
C GLU A 120 -21.27 -38.46 2.78
N ASP A 121 -21.05 -37.18 3.10
CA ASP A 121 -21.88 -36.06 2.59
C ASP A 121 -21.01 -34.86 2.14
N LEU A 122 -20.20 -35.11 1.12
CA LEU A 122 -19.15 -34.24 0.57
C LEU A 122 -19.64 -32.85 0.11
N SER A 123 -20.88 -32.70 -0.35
CA SER A 123 -21.30 -31.48 -1.03
C SER A 123 -21.51 -30.29 -0.09
N ARG A 124 -22.01 -30.51 1.13
CA ARG A 124 -22.36 -29.43 2.07
C ARG A 124 -21.19 -29.00 2.95
N VAL A 125 -20.28 -29.92 3.23
CA VAL A 125 -19.11 -29.67 4.10
C VAL A 125 -17.99 -28.96 3.34
N VAL A 126 -17.78 -29.29 2.06
CA VAL A 126 -16.81 -28.62 1.18
C VAL A 126 -17.17 -27.14 1.00
N GLU A 127 -18.45 -26.81 0.79
CA GLU A 127 -18.91 -25.42 0.68
C GLU A 127 -18.69 -24.60 1.96
N ALA A 128 -19.03 -25.15 3.12
CA ALA A 128 -18.86 -24.48 4.41
C ALA A 128 -17.38 -24.27 4.77
N SER A 129 -16.52 -25.26 4.47
CA SER A 129 -15.08 -25.18 4.69
C SER A 129 -14.40 -24.18 3.75
N LEU A 130 -14.83 -24.12 2.48
CA LEU A 130 -14.35 -23.14 1.52
C LEU A 130 -14.73 -21.71 1.93
N GLN A 131 -15.95 -21.49 2.42
CA GLN A 131 -16.39 -20.17 2.90
C GLN A 131 -15.63 -19.70 4.14
N GLN A 132 -15.35 -20.60 5.09
CA GLN A 132 -14.57 -20.24 6.28
C GLN A 132 -13.12 -19.91 5.91
N THR A 133 -12.54 -20.66 4.98
CA THR A 133 -11.20 -20.38 4.42
C THR A 133 -11.16 -19.03 3.71
N ALA A 134 -12.14 -18.74 2.86
CA ALA A 134 -12.21 -17.48 2.13
C ALA A 134 -12.24 -16.28 3.09
N ARG A 135 -12.97 -16.37 4.21
CA ARG A 135 -12.98 -15.31 5.24
C ARG A 135 -11.64 -15.17 5.96
N GLY A 136 -10.96 -16.27 6.26
CA GLY A 136 -9.62 -16.23 6.87
C GLY A 136 -8.59 -15.56 5.95
N LEU A 137 -8.69 -15.82 4.65
CA LEU A 137 -7.86 -15.20 3.62
C LEU A 137 -8.17 -13.71 3.45
N GLU A 138 -9.44 -13.34 3.43
CA GLU A 138 -9.90 -11.94 3.34
C GLU A 138 -9.41 -11.11 4.55
N LEU A 139 -9.44 -11.70 5.74
CA LEU A 139 -8.92 -11.06 6.95
C LEU A 139 -7.40 -10.89 6.89
N ALA A 140 -6.65 -11.91 6.46
CA ALA A 140 -5.21 -11.84 6.28
C ALA A 140 -4.82 -10.76 5.24
N LEU A 141 -5.56 -10.70 4.14
CA LEU A 141 -5.42 -9.66 3.11
C LEU A 141 -5.71 -8.27 3.65
N SER A 142 -6.76 -8.12 4.46
CA SER A 142 -7.15 -6.84 5.04
C SER A 142 -6.11 -6.34 6.02
N LYS A 143 -5.58 -7.20 6.91
CA LYS A 143 -4.47 -6.85 7.81
C LYS A 143 -3.21 -6.46 7.05
N LEU A 144 -2.88 -7.20 5.99
CA LEU A 144 -1.75 -6.86 5.13
C LEU A 144 -1.96 -5.51 4.44
N ARG A 145 -3.12 -5.28 3.83
CA ARG A 145 -3.44 -4.00 3.20
C ARG A 145 -3.42 -2.87 4.21
N GLU A 146 -3.94 -3.08 5.40
CA GLU A 146 -3.91 -2.10 6.48
C GLU A 146 -2.47 -1.82 6.96
N ALA A 147 -1.62 -2.84 7.10
CA ALA A 147 -0.20 -2.66 7.41
C ALA A 147 0.54 -1.94 6.28
N LEU A 148 0.17 -2.22 5.03
CA LEU A 148 0.71 -1.54 3.86
C LEU A 148 0.16 -0.10 3.72
N GLU A 149 -1.10 0.18 4.04
CA GLU A 149 -1.73 1.50 3.91
C GLU A 149 -1.38 2.42 5.08
N LYS A 150 -1.40 1.90 6.32
CA LYS A 150 -0.96 2.62 7.52
C LYS A 150 0.55 2.78 7.55
N GLY A 151 1.27 1.81 6.98
CA GLY A 151 2.71 1.87 6.87
C GLY A 151 3.17 2.76 5.71
N PHE A 152 2.71 2.50 4.49
CA PHE A 152 3.05 3.23 3.25
C PHE A 152 1.92 4.20 2.92
N ALA A 153 1.74 5.24 3.74
CA ALA A 153 0.81 6.32 3.44
C ALA A 153 1.26 7.14 2.20
N GLY A 154 1.17 6.53 1.01
CA GLY A 154 1.39 7.09 -0.33
C GLY A 154 2.76 7.76 -0.57
N PRO A 155 3.07 8.12 -1.82
CA PRO A 155 4.14 9.06 -2.08
C PRO A 155 3.83 10.39 -1.38
N SER A 156 4.65 10.80 -0.40
CA SER A 156 4.61 12.16 0.15
C SER A 156 5.17 13.12 -0.90
N TYR A 157 4.30 13.87 -1.57
CA TYR A 157 4.72 14.96 -2.43
C TYR A 157 5.08 16.17 -1.56
N VAL A 158 6.36 16.52 -1.51
CA VAL A 158 6.80 17.75 -0.85
C VAL A 158 6.34 18.93 -1.71
N VAL A 159 5.24 19.57 -1.30
CA VAL A 159 4.82 20.86 -1.85
C VAL A 159 5.50 21.93 -1.00
N SER A 160 6.33 22.76 -1.65
CA SER A 160 7.16 23.82 -1.05
C SER A 160 6.40 24.72 -0.05
N SER A 161 7.16 25.29 0.92
CA SER A 161 6.75 26.11 2.08
C SER A 161 5.27 26.55 2.16
N VAL A 162 4.53 26.00 3.11
CA VAL A 162 3.15 26.42 3.43
C VAL A 162 3.18 27.62 4.38
N ARG A 163 2.45 28.70 4.04
CA ARG A 163 2.32 29.87 4.91
C ARG A 163 1.12 29.70 5.83
N LEU A 164 1.38 29.56 7.12
CA LEU A 164 0.35 29.47 8.16
C LEU A 164 0.18 30.81 8.88
N PRO A 165 -1.06 31.19 9.27
CA PRO A 165 -1.28 32.26 10.24
C PRO A 165 -0.55 31.96 11.55
N GLN A 166 0.00 32.99 12.19
CA GLN A 166 0.81 32.83 13.40
C GLN A 166 0.13 32.04 14.52
N ARG A 167 -1.17 32.29 14.76
CA ARG A 167 -1.97 31.55 15.75
C ARG A 167 -2.04 30.04 15.46
N ASP A 168 -2.08 29.65 14.19
CA ASP A 168 -2.22 28.24 13.79
C ASP A 168 -0.86 27.55 13.87
N LEU A 169 0.22 28.30 13.61
CA LEU A 169 1.61 27.85 13.83
C LEU A 169 1.90 27.64 15.32
N GLU A 170 1.44 28.52 16.21
CA GLU A 170 1.60 28.37 17.66
C GLU A 170 0.91 27.10 18.19
N VAL A 171 -0.24 26.72 17.63
CA VAL A 171 -0.91 25.45 17.95
C VAL A 171 -0.10 24.25 17.45
N VAL A 172 0.43 24.32 16.24
CA VAL A 172 1.32 23.27 15.70
C VAL A 172 2.56 23.10 16.57
N ASP A 173 3.18 24.20 16.99
CA ASP A 173 4.36 24.20 17.84
C ASP A 173 4.07 23.60 19.21
N ALA A 174 2.97 23.98 19.85
CA ALA A 174 2.57 23.42 21.14
C ALA A 174 2.34 21.91 21.06
N LEU A 175 1.80 21.40 19.95
CA LEU A 175 1.57 19.97 19.76
C LEU A 175 2.86 19.19 19.47
N VAL A 176 3.84 19.82 18.82
CA VAL A 176 5.18 19.25 18.64
C VAL A 176 5.96 19.25 19.95
N GLU A 177 5.95 20.36 20.68
CA GLU A 177 6.59 20.48 22.00
C GLU A 177 5.98 19.53 23.04
N ALA A 178 4.67 19.29 22.98
CA ALA A 178 3.99 18.30 23.80
C ALA A 178 4.25 16.85 23.38
N GLY A 179 5.01 16.62 22.29
CA GLY A 179 5.34 15.29 21.78
C GLY A 179 4.18 14.57 21.10
N VAL A 180 3.09 15.27 20.77
CA VAL A 180 1.94 14.72 20.04
C VAL A 180 2.30 14.48 18.57
N PHE A 181 3.18 15.31 18.01
CA PHE A 181 3.77 15.14 16.68
C PHE A 181 5.29 15.28 16.76
N ARG A 182 6.04 14.49 15.97
CA ARG A 182 7.51 14.48 15.94
C ARG A 182 8.10 15.70 15.22
N SER A 183 7.34 16.31 14.30
CA SER A 183 7.75 17.52 13.60
C SER A 183 6.57 18.41 13.20
N ARG A 184 6.85 19.70 12.95
CA ARG A 184 5.84 20.65 12.42
C ARG A 184 5.23 20.17 11.10
N SER A 185 6.04 19.56 10.24
CA SER A 185 5.60 19.01 8.95
C SER A 185 4.62 17.85 9.12
N GLU A 186 4.85 16.98 10.10
CA GLU A 186 3.93 15.88 10.43
C GLU A 186 2.60 16.41 10.97
N ALA A 187 2.64 17.38 11.88
CA ALA A 187 1.44 18.02 12.41
C ALA A 187 0.60 18.67 11.29
N VAL A 188 1.26 19.40 10.37
CA VAL A 188 0.59 20.04 9.23
C VAL A 188 0.01 19.01 8.27
N ALA A 189 0.73 17.92 7.98
CA ALA A 189 0.22 16.83 7.15
C ALA A 189 -1.02 16.17 7.77
N PHE A 190 -1.00 15.92 9.08
CA PHE A 190 -2.12 15.37 9.82
C PHE A 190 -3.36 16.28 9.73
N PHE A 191 -3.22 17.58 9.98
CA PHE A 191 -4.34 18.52 9.90
C PHE A 191 -4.86 18.69 8.47
N ALA A 192 -3.97 18.71 7.46
CA ALA A 192 -4.38 18.75 6.06
C ALA A 192 -5.20 17.51 5.69
N HIS A 193 -4.75 16.32 6.09
CA HIS A 193 -5.47 15.08 5.86
C HIS A 193 -6.85 15.07 6.55
N LYS A 194 -6.92 15.45 7.82
CA LYS A 194 -8.19 15.55 8.56
C LYS A 194 -9.13 16.60 7.98
N GLY A 195 -8.60 17.71 7.48
CA GLY A 195 -9.38 18.73 6.76
C GLY A 195 -9.97 18.20 5.45
N ILE A 196 -9.20 17.39 4.71
CA ILE A 196 -9.68 16.72 3.49
C ILE A 196 -10.77 15.69 3.83
N GLU A 197 -10.57 14.85 4.85
CA GLU A 197 -11.58 13.88 5.30
C GLU A 197 -12.88 14.57 5.75
N ALA A 198 -12.78 15.64 6.52
CA ALA A 198 -13.95 16.41 6.95
C ALA A 198 -14.70 17.07 5.78
N SER A 199 -14.00 17.34 4.67
CA SER A 199 -14.54 17.97 3.46
C SER A 199 -14.88 16.96 2.35
N LYS A 200 -14.80 15.66 2.63
CA LYS A 200 -14.99 14.58 1.65
C LYS A 200 -16.31 14.68 0.87
N PRO A 201 -17.47 15.01 1.48
CA PRO A 201 -18.72 15.18 0.74
C PRO A 201 -18.68 16.35 -0.28
N LEU A 202 -17.99 17.45 0.07
CA LEU A 202 -17.83 18.61 -0.80
C LEU A 202 -16.91 18.30 -1.99
N PHE A 203 -15.84 17.52 -1.75
CA PHE A 203 -14.93 17.08 -2.81
C PHE A 203 -15.58 16.07 -3.75
N GLU A 204 -16.39 15.14 -3.25
CA GLU A 204 -17.16 14.21 -4.07
C GLU A 204 -18.14 14.96 -4.99
N GLU A 205 -18.83 15.99 -4.48
CA GLU A 205 -19.69 16.85 -5.31
C GLU A 205 -18.88 17.65 -6.35
N ALA A 206 -17.73 18.21 -5.97
CA ALA A 206 -16.87 18.96 -6.89
C ALA A 206 -16.29 18.07 -8.00
N LEU A 207 -15.87 16.84 -7.66
CA LEU A 207 -15.38 15.84 -8.62
C LEU A 207 -16.48 15.38 -9.57
N ALA A 208 -17.71 15.18 -9.07
CA ALA A 208 -18.87 14.87 -9.90
C ALA A 208 -19.15 15.99 -10.91
N LYS A 209 -19.11 17.27 -10.49
CA LYS A 209 -19.30 18.42 -11.40
C LYS A 209 -18.15 18.59 -12.40
N LEU A 210 -16.91 18.27 -12.02
CA LEU A 210 -15.78 18.26 -12.94
C LEU A 210 -15.91 17.17 -14.00
N GLU A 211 -16.43 15.99 -13.62
CA GLU A 211 -16.70 14.89 -14.53
C GLU A 211 -17.86 15.25 -15.51
N GLU A 212 -18.87 15.95 -15.03
CA GLU A 212 -19.93 16.51 -15.89
C GLU A 212 -19.39 17.52 -16.91
N LEU A 213 -18.51 18.44 -16.48
CA LEU A 213 -17.85 19.39 -17.38
C LEU A 213 -16.97 18.68 -18.42
N ARG A 214 -16.30 17.60 -18.02
CA ARG A 214 -15.48 16.78 -18.92
C ARG A 214 -16.34 16.09 -19.99
N LYS A 215 -17.45 15.47 -19.58
CA LYS A 215 -18.42 14.84 -20.49
C LYS A 215 -19.11 15.86 -21.40
N ALA A 216 -19.44 17.04 -20.89
CA ALA A 216 -19.98 18.13 -21.71
C ALA A 216 -18.98 18.58 -22.78
N ARG A 217 -17.69 18.70 -22.42
CA ARG A 217 -16.61 19.03 -23.35
C ARG A 217 -16.40 17.94 -24.41
N GLU A 218 -16.51 16.67 -24.03
CA GLU A 218 -16.43 15.55 -24.97
C GLU A 218 -17.61 15.52 -25.94
N ARG A 219 -18.85 15.71 -25.46
CA ARG A 219 -20.04 15.79 -26.31
C ARG A 219 -19.96 16.95 -27.30
N LEU A 220 -19.56 18.13 -26.85
CA LEU A 220 -19.30 19.27 -27.73
C LEU A 220 -18.24 18.95 -28.79
N GLY A 221 -17.18 18.23 -28.40
CA GLY A 221 -16.16 17.76 -29.35
C GLY A 221 -16.70 16.75 -30.37
N GLU A 222 -17.58 15.84 -29.97
CA GLU A 222 -18.23 14.88 -30.87
C GLU A 222 -19.24 15.54 -31.81
N GLU A 223 -20.04 16.49 -31.31
CA GLU A 223 -20.99 17.26 -32.12
C GLU A 223 -20.27 18.11 -33.16
N LEU A 224 -19.17 18.78 -32.78
CA LEU A 224 -18.34 19.52 -33.72
C LEU A 224 -17.68 18.61 -34.76
N ARG A 225 -17.20 17.42 -34.37
CA ARG A 225 -16.67 16.43 -35.33
C ARG A 225 -17.74 15.90 -36.30
N LYS A 226 -18.97 15.70 -35.83
CA LYS A 226 -20.10 15.30 -36.69
C LYS A 226 -20.52 16.42 -37.64
N ALA A 227 -20.57 17.66 -37.16
CA ALA A 227 -20.88 18.83 -37.98
C ALA A 227 -19.82 19.09 -39.06
N LEU A 228 -18.54 18.87 -38.73
CA LEU A 228 -17.42 19.04 -39.67
C LEU A 228 -17.16 17.80 -40.56
N GLY A 229 -17.69 16.63 -40.20
CA GLY A 229 -17.55 15.38 -40.95
C GLY A 229 -18.72 15.05 -41.89
N GLY A 230 -19.76 15.89 -41.93
CA GLY A 230 -20.98 15.70 -42.72
C GLY A 230 -20.93 16.18 -44.18
N GLU A 231 -19.84 16.78 -44.65
CA GLU A 231 -19.72 17.34 -46.02
C GLU A 231 -19.11 16.39 -47.07
N GLN A 232 -19.13 15.06 -46.84
CA GLN A 232 -18.72 14.09 -47.86
C GLN A 232 -19.75 12.95 -48.02
N ALA A 233 -20.99 13.31 -48.33
CA ALA A 233 -21.94 12.42 -49.02
C ALA A 233 -23.10 13.27 -49.58
N GLY A 234 -22.92 13.81 -50.78
CA GLY A 234 -23.90 14.58 -51.53
C GLY A 234 -23.32 15.12 -52.82
#